data_AF-A0AAJ8BM86-F1
#
_entry.id   AF-A0AAJ8BM86-F1
#
_cell.length_a   1.000
_cell.length_b   1.000
_cell.length_c   1.000
_cell.angle_alpha   90.00
_cell.angle_beta   90.00
_cell.angle_gamma   90.00
#
_symmetry.space_group_name_H-M   'P 1'
#
loop_
_entity.id
_entity.type
_entity.pdbx_description
1 polymer ?
#
loop_
_entity_poly.entity_id
_entity_poly.type
_entity_poly.pdbx_seq_one_letter_code
_entity_poly.pdbx_strand_id
1 'polypeptide(L)'
;MNRTFSIIAPHFPKFKTDDWFAWFHVKLVTLLPSFSAVMLKNATSDINCTNYHVVVSGMAKAFPSISSQGQEEITDVMVGYLKKSVSVINTPVCRQGIQSDAQWLEKNLGPFSTRAKYSDLKVFNISGVAVVENLSPKQKAELILDPDSNALENENIVREVFTSLTESPDTEQLSQFFQAYSDINKQRNITIVENPAVRDIILNLTLTALAPEFEDFGPEDYKLWFQVYLVTVMASLHPGSLAVIPSNISCASYAAILTGLEQSLKILPLLLSRGVRSSRESLKETFAHCSFRDSFKCKETLVDEDLVCAAVDGSQLQQTVSMGISSEALCNFTITAHACSSATHLTADNLATLMKCSLESQTTYPVEVWTLLFQKASSALDQALESFATMAPNNSNPSLSHALEALGQVRIASFSQAQLQSVSFVSSWFMTNIRPFLASSSPNFLFCLSSKNFSCDTYRTVIKAFSSQAPFMDRERQQTVLTYFIKPFLSRNDSSGKGRSSSSIW
;
A
#
# COMPACT_ATOMS: atom_id res chain seq x y z
N MET A 1 -28.15 -6.22 -42.98
CA MET A 1 -27.12 -7.28 -43.03
C MET A 1 -27.69 -8.67 -43.33
N ASN A 2 -28.65 -9.21 -42.56
CA ASN A 2 -29.17 -10.59 -42.72
C ASN A 2 -29.53 -10.98 -44.16
N ARG A 3 -30.30 -10.15 -44.88
CA ARG A 3 -30.65 -10.40 -46.30
C ARG A 3 -29.44 -10.42 -47.22
N THR A 4 -28.48 -9.51 -47.01
CA THR A 4 -27.23 -9.47 -47.77
C THR A 4 -26.44 -10.75 -47.54
N PHE A 5 -26.30 -11.18 -46.28
CA PHE A 5 -25.55 -12.38 -45.91
C PHE A 5 -26.16 -13.65 -46.53
N SER A 6 -27.50 -13.80 -46.51
CA SER A 6 -28.17 -14.95 -47.12
C SER A 6 -27.96 -15.05 -48.64
N ILE A 7 -27.67 -13.93 -49.31
CA ILE A 7 -27.38 -13.89 -50.74
C ILE A 7 -25.91 -14.25 -51.00
N ILE A 8 -24.98 -13.71 -50.23
CA ILE A 8 -23.54 -13.86 -50.51
C ILE A 8 -22.92 -15.13 -49.93
N ALA A 9 -23.40 -15.62 -48.79
CA ALA A 9 -22.77 -16.75 -48.08
C ALA A 9 -22.66 -18.04 -48.92
N PRO A 10 -23.66 -18.41 -49.75
CA PRO A 10 -23.54 -19.56 -50.66
C PRO A 10 -22.40 -19.45 -51.68
N HIS A 11 -21.88 -18.23 -51.93
CA HIS A 11 -20.79 -18.00 -52.87
C HIS A 11 -19.39 -18.08 -52.23
N PHE A 12 -19.28 -18.03 -50.89
CA PHE A 12 -17.99 -18.06 -50.19
C PHE A 12 -17.09 -19.24 -50.57
N PRO A 13 -17.59 -20.48 -50.77
CA PRO A 13 -16.73 -21.60 -51.19
C PRO A 13 -16.04 -21.41 -52.55
N LYS A 14 -16.54 -20.47 -53.38
CA LYS A 14 -15.99 -20.15 -54.70
C LYS A 14 -15.12 -18.89 -54.70
N PHE A 15 -15.05 -18.17 -53.59
CA PHE A 15 -14.32 -16.90 -53.51
C PHE A 15 -12.80 -17.13 -53.58
N LYS A 16 -12.14 -16.33 -54.41
CA LYS A 16 -10.70 -16.11 -54.40
C LYS A 16 -10.35 -14.94 -53.47
N THR A 17 -9.06 -14.71 -53.23
CA THR A 17 -8.59 -13.63 -52.34
C THR A 17 -9.09 -12.25 -52.76
N ASP A 18 -9.11 -11.95 -54.06
CA ASP A 18 -9.64 -10.69 -54.58
C ASP A 18 -11.15 -10.52 -54.33
N ASP A 19 -11.91 -11.62 -54.35
CA ASP A 19 -13.34 -11.60 -54.03
C ASP A 19 -13.55 -11.28 -52.54
N TRP A 20 -12.80 -11.93 -51.65
CA TRP A 20 -12.81 -11.63 -50.22
C TRP A 20 -12.48 -10.16 -49.97
N PHE A 21 -11.46 -9.63 -50.65
CA PHE A 21 -11.07 -8.23 -50.53
C PHE A 21 -12.19 -7.31 -51.02
N ALA A 22 -12.74 -7.53 -52.22
CA ALA A 22 -13.83 -6.73 -52.76
C ALA A 22 -15.05 -6.71 -51.83
N TRP A 23 -15.37 -7.82 -51.17
CA TRP A 23 -16.51 -7.88 -50.26
C TRP A 23 -16.22 -7.22 -48.91
N PHE A 24 -15.13 -7.56 -48.22
CA PHE A 24 -14.86 -7.07 -46.86
C PHE A 24 -14.21 -5.68 -46.81
N HIS A 25 -13.57 -5.22 -47.88
CA HIS A 25 -12.92 -3.91 -47.92
C HIS A 25 -13.63 -2.87 -48.77
N VAL A 26 -14.62 -3.27 -49.59
CA VAL A 26 -15.33 -2.34 -50.48
C VAL A 26 -16.84 -2.47 -50.32
N LYS A 27 -17.43 -3.64 -50.59
CA LYS A 27 -18.90 -3.78 -50.73
C LYS A 27 -19.64 -3.83 -49.39
N LEU A 28 -19.08 -4.43 -48.35
CA LEU A 28 -19.74 -4.61 -47.05
C LEU A 28 -19.38 -3.55 -46.02
N VAL A 29 -18.45 -2.64 -46.29
CA VAL A 29 -17.85 -1.74 -45.27
C VAL A 29 -18.91 -1.04 -44.40
N THR A 30 -19.97 -0.51 -45.01
CA THR A 30 -21.06 0.18 -44.29
C THR A 30 -22.00 -0.74 -43.51
N LEU A 31 -21.96 -2.04 -43.78
CA LEU A 31 -22.80 -3.07 -43.17
C LEU A 31 -22.01 -3.97 -42.19
N LEU A 32 -20.68 -3.95 -42.24
CA LEU A 32 -19.80 -4.73 -41.34
C LEU A 32 -20.08 -4.49 -39.85
N PRO A 33 -20.45 -3.28 -39.38
CA PRO A 33 -20.83 -3.09 -37.98
C PRO A 33 -22.02 -3.95 -37.51
N SER A 34 -22.87 -4.41 -38.44
CA SER A 34 -24.00 -5.29 -38.16
C SER A 34 -23.72 -6.76 -38.51
N PHE A 35 -22.47 -7.12 -38.77
CA PHE A 35 -22.05 -8.48 -39.11
C PHE A 35 -21.95 -9.33 -37.83
N SER A 36 -22.75 -10.37 -37.70
CA SER A 36 -22.83 -11.14 -36.45
C SER A 36 -21.74 -12.19 -36.32
N ALA A 37 -21.51 -12.67 -35.09
CA ALA A 37 -20.58 -13.78 -34.83
C ALA A 37 -20.94 -15.06 -35.62
N VAL A 38 -22.23 -15.37 -35.79
CA VAL A 38 -22.68 -16.50 -36.61
C VAL A 38 -22.30 -16.31 -38.09
N MET A 39 -22.46 -15.10 -38.61
CA MET A 39 -22.05 -14.78 -39.98
C MET A 39 -20.55 -14.93 -40.17
N LEU A 40 -19.75 -14.45 -39.20
CA LEU A 40 -18.30 -14.60 -39.23
C LEU A 40 -17.88 -16.05 -39.16
N LYS A 41 -18.47 -16.83 -38.25
CA LYS A 41 -18.17 -18.27 -38.12
C LYS A 41 -18.44 -19.02 -39.42
N ASN A 42 -19.52 -18.68 -40.13
CA ASN A 42 -19.84 -19.25 -41.43
C ASN A 42 -18.89 -18.76 -42.54
N ALA A 43 -18.49 -17.49 -42.50
CA ALA A 43 -17.53 -16.94 -43.47
C ALA A 43 -16.13 -17.53 -43.30
N THR A 44 -15.73 -17.89 -42.07
CA THR A 44 -14.38 -18.33 -41.75
C THR A 44 -14.26 -19.85 -41.52
N SER A 45 -15.29 -20.65 -41.75
CA SER A 45 -15.29 -22.08 -41.37
C SER A 45 -14.19 -22.89 -42.06
N ASP A 46 -13.94 -22.62 -43.35
CA ASP A 46 -13.08 -23.43 -44.23
C ASP A 46 -12.16 -22.56 -45.11
N ILE A 47 -11.83 -21.35 -44.67
CA ILE A 47 -10.91 -20.46 -45.39
C ILE A 47 -9.47 -20.65 -44.94
N ASN A 48 -8.52 -20.42 -45.84
CA ASN A 48 -7.08 -20.41 -45.52
C ASN A 48 -6.66 -19.12 -44.80
N CYS A 49 -5.47 -19.12 -44.23
CA CYS A 49 -4.92 -17.96 -43.50
C CYS A 49 -4.86 -16.67 -44.31
N THR A 50 -4.52 -16.76 -45.61
CA THR A 50 -4.47 -15.59 -46.50
C THR A 50 -5.83 -14.91 -46.59
N ASN A 51 -6.89 -15.67 -46.84
CA ASN A 51 -8.25 -15.13 -46.93
C ASN A 51 -8.80 -14.72 -45.56
N TYR A 52 -8.42 -15.44 -44.51
CA TYR A 52 -8.76 -15.07 -43.13
C TYR A 52 -8.21 -13.70 -42.76
N HIS A 53 -6.93 -13.41 -43.05
CA HIS A 53 -6.32 -12.10 -42.80
C HIS A 53 -7.06 -10.98 -43.56
N VAL A 54 -7.59 -11.25 -44.76
CA VAL A 54 -8.42 -10.28 -45.50
C VAL A 54 -9.74 -10.01 -44.79
N VAL A 55 -10.38 -11.04 -44.24
CA VAL A 55 -11.62 -10.87 -43.46
C VAL A 55 -11.36 -10.09 -42.18
N VAL A 56 -10.33 -10.47 -41.40
CA VAL A 56 -9.97 -9.82 -40.13
C VAL A 56 -9.63 -8.35 -40.35
N SER A 57 -8.79 -8.03 -41.35
CA SER A 57 -8.42 -6.64 -41.65
C SER A 57 -9.61 -5.78 -42.11
N GLY A 58 -10.59 -6.37 -42.82
CA GLY A 58 -11.84 -5.68 -43.15
C GLY A 58 -12.70 -5.42 -41.91
N MET A 59 -12.88 -6.44 -41.06
CA MET A 59 -13.60 -6.34 -39.79
C MET A 59 -12.96 -5.34 -38.83
N ALA A 60 -11.62 -5.27 -38.79
CA ALA A 60 -10.87 -4.35 -37.95
C ALA A 60 -11.23 -2.88 -38.24
N LYS A 61 -11.49 -2.53 -39.50
CA LYS A 61 -11.95 -1.17 -39.88
C LYS A 61 -13.34 -0.84 -39.32
N ALA A 62 -14.18 -1.84 -39.12
CA ALA A 62 -15.52 -1.67 -38.57
C ALA A 62 -15.54 -1.73 -37.03
N PHE A 63 -14.44 -2.14 -36.39
CA PHE A 63 -14.34 -2.38 -34.95
C PHE A 63 -14.94 -1.24 -34.10
N PRO A 64 -14.61 0.05 -34.31
CA PRO A 64 -15.12 1.13 -33.47
C PRO A 64 -16.65 1.31 -33.54
N SER A 65 -17.30 0.78 -34.58
CA SER A 65 -18.75 0.88 -34.80
C SER A 65 -19.52 -0.38 -34.38
N ILE A 66 -18.84 -1.46 -33.99
CA ILE A 66 -19.46 -2.68 -33.47
C ILE A 66 -19.76 -2.47 -31.97
N SER A 67 -20.91 -2.96 -31.49
CA SER A 67 -21.25 -2.92 -30.07
C SER A 67 -20.24 -3.72 -29.21
N SER A 68 -20.06 -3.37 -27.94
CA SER A 68 -19.13 -4.08 -27.04
C SER A 68 -19.38 -5.59 -27.02
N GLN A 69 -20.65 -5.99 -26.88
CA GLN A 69 -21.04 -7.40 -26.94
C GLN A 69 -20.71 -8.04 -28.30
N GLY A 70 -20.97 -7.32 -29.41
CA GLY A 70 -20.63 -7.81 -30.74
C GLY A 70 -19.13 -7.98 -30.94
N GLN A 71 -18.30 -7.08 -30.41
CA GLN A 71 -16.85 -7.20 -30.46
C GLN A 71 -16.37 -8.45 -29.71
N GLU A 72 -16.92 -8.74 -28.53
CA GLU A 72 -16.61 -9.95 -27.75
C GLU A 72 -17.01 -11.22 -28.51
N GLU A 73 -18.25 -11.32 -28.98
CA GLU A 73 -18.74 -12.50 -29.71
C GLU A 73 -17.97 -12.76 -31.02
N ILE A 74 -17.57 -11.70 -31.73
CA ILE A 74 -16.74 -11.80 -32.94
C ILE A 74 -15.32 -12.25 -32.57
N THR A 75 -14.76 -11.71 -31.49
CA THR A 75 -13.43 -12.11 -31.00
C THR A 75 -13.39 -13.58 -30.65
N ASP A 76 -14.42 -14.10 -29.98
CA ASP A 76 -14.54 -15.53 -29.65
C ASP A 76 -14.52 -16.41 -30.90
N VAL A 77 -15.16 -15.96 -31.99
CA VAL A 77 -15.12 -16.67 -33.28
C VAL A 77 -13.72 -16.63 -33.90
N MET A 78 -13.03 -15.48 -33.86
CA MET A 78 -11.66 -15.36 -34.38
C MET A 78 -10.68 -16.24 -33.60
N VAL A 79 -10.72 -16.19 -32.27
CA VAL A 79 -9.94 -17.06 -31.38
C VAL A 79 -10.26 -18.53 -31.63
N GLY A 80 -11.55 -18.87 -31.77
CA GLY A 80 -12.00 -20.22 -32.08
C GLY A 80 -11.46 -20.74 -33.42
N TYR A 81 -11.41 -19.88 -34.45
CA TYR A 81 -10.78 -20.22 -35.73
C TYR A 81 -9.29 -20.53 -35.56
N LEU A 82 -8.54 -19.68 -34.85
CA LEU A 82 -7.11 -19.88 -34.62
C LEU A 82 -6.82 -21.13 -33.78
N LYS A 83 -7.68 -21.45 -32.79
CA LYS A 83 -7.53 -22.63 -31.93
C LYS A 83 -7.73 -23.96 -32.65
N LYS A 84 -8.56 -24.01 -33.71
CA LYS A 84 -8.86 -25.26 -34.45
C LYS A 84 -7.61 -25.94 -35.03
N SER A 85 -6.53 -25.21 -35.26
CA SER A 85 -5.30 -25.75 -35.85
C SER A 85 -4.10 -25.79 -34.90
N VAL A 86 -4.28 -25.41 -33.62
CA VAL A 86 -3.24 -25.51 -32.57
C VAL A 86 -2.83 -26.97 -32.29
N SER A 87 -3.73 -27.94 -32.53
CA SER A 87 -3.46 -29.37 -32.32
C SER A 87 -2.57 -30.03 -33.37
N VAL A 88 -2.13 -29.31 -34.41
CA VAL A 88 -1.45 -29.90 -35.57
C VAL A 88 0.03 -29.52 -35.66
N ILE A 89 0.46 -28.37 -35.11
CA ILE A 89 1.84 -27.89 -35.24
C ILE A 89 2.18 -27.04 -34.00
N ASN A 90 3.35 -27.25 -33.37
CA ASN A 90 3.88 -26.42 -32.27
C ASN A 90 4.24 -24.98 -32.70
N THR A 91 3.54 -24.42 -33.69
CA THR A 91 3.69 -23.07 -34.21
C THR A 91 2.33 -22.39 -34.29
N PRO A 92 2.24 -21.08 -33.98
CA PRO A 92 0.99 -20.34 -34.09
C PRO A 92 0.41 -20.44 -35.50
N VAL A 93 -0.89 -20.71 -35.58
CA VAL A 93 -1.64 -20.83 -36.84
C VAL A 93 -1.56 -19.49 -37.57
N CYS A 94 -1.52 -19.51 -38.91
CA CYS A 94 -1.41 -18.30 -39.72
C CYS A 94 -0.17 -17.43 -39.44
N ARG A 95 0.97 -18.07 -39.11
CA ARG A 95 2.27 -17.40 -38.90
C ARG A 95 3.13 -17.27 -40.15
N GLN A 96 2.80 -17.94 -41.25
CA GLN A 96 3.62 -17.92 -42.46
C GLN A 96 3.86 -16.48 -42.95
N GLY A 97 5.14 -16.09 -43.09
CA GLY A 97 5.53 -14.75 -43.51
C GLY A 97 5.42 -13.66 -42.43
N ILE A 98 5.15 -14.01 -41.17
CA ILE A 98 5.11 -13.10 -40.02
C ILE A 98 6.37 -13.30 -39.16
N GLN A 99 7.07 -12.21 -38.88
CA GLN A 99 8.39 -12.27 -38.24
C GLN A 99 8.35 -12.05 -36.72
N SER A 100 7.32 -11.40 -36.18
CA SER A 100 7.17 -11.14 -34.75
C SER A 100 5.80 -11.50 -34.20
N ASP A 101 5.72 -11.74 -32.90
CA ASP A 101 4.47 -12.06 -32.21
C ASP A 101 3.48 -10.88 -32.22
N ALA A 102 3.98 -9.63 -32.15
CA ALA A 102 3.15 -8.43 -32.32
C ALA A 102 2.44 -8.40 -33.68
N GLN A 103 3.21 -8.61 -34.76
CA GLN A 103 2.66 -8.68 -36.11
C GLN A 103 1.70 -9.86 -36.25
N TRP A 104 1.96 -10.96 -35.56
CA TRP A 104 1.07 -12.11 -35.56
C TRP A 104 -0.27 -11.77 -34.92
N LEU A 105 -0.24 -11.15 -33.74
CA LEU A 105 -1.45 -10.77 -33.03
C LEU A 105 -2.25 -9.72 -33.82
N GLU A 106 -1.58 -8.74 -34.39
CA GLU A 106 -2.19 -7.69 -35.21
C GLU A 106 -2.82 -8.26 -36.49
N LYS A 107 -2.14 -9.15 -37.22
CA LYS A 107 -2.71 -9.75 -38.45
C LYS A 107 -3.87 -10.70 -38.19
N ASN A 108 -3.83 -11.42 -37.07
CA ASN A 108 -4.80 -12.48 -36.79
C ASN A 108 -6.01 -11.99 -36.00
N LEU A 109 -5.85 -10.99 -35.12
CA LEU A 109 -6.94 -10.45 -34.31
C LEU A 109 -7.11 -8.94 -34.49
N GLY A 110 -6.05 -8.20 -34.84
CA GLY A 110 -6.09 -6.73 -34.93
C GLY A 110 -6.66 -6.11 -33.64
N PRO A 111 -7.54 -5.10 -33.70
CA PRO A 111 -8.10 -4.46 -32.51
C PRO A 111 -8.98 -5.40 -31.66
N PHE A 112 -9.45 -6.52 -32.21
CA PHE A 112 -10.20 -7.53 -31.46
C PHE A 112 -9.33 -8.26 -30.42
N SER A 113 -8.00 -8.20 -30.52
CA SER A 113 -7.09 -8.76 -29.50
C SER A 113 -7.42 -8.24 -28.11
N THR A 114 -7.78 -6.95 -28.00
CA THR A 114 -8.10 -6.26 -26.74
C THR A 114 -9.35 -6.81 -26.03
N ARG A 115 -10.22 -7.52 -26.77
CA ARG A 115 -11.45 -8.15 -26.28
C ARG A 115 -11.29 -9.64 -26.00
N ALA A 116 -10.15 -10.23 -26.36
CA ALA A 116 -9.88 -11.64 -26.09
C ALA A 116 -9.62 -11.87 -24.60
N LYS A 117 -9.90 -13.08 -24.11
CA LYS A 117 -9.41 -13.50 -22.79
C LYS A 117 -7.90 -13.72 -22.87
N TYR A 118 -7.13 -13.19 -21.91
CA TYR A 118 -5.68 -13.40 -21.88
C TYR A 118 -5.31 -14.89 -21.87
N SER A 119 -6.08 -15.72 -21.14
CA SER A 119 -5.91 -17.18 -21.13
C SER A 119 -5.99 -17.82 -22.52
N ASP A 120 -6.78 -17.24 -23.44
CA ASP A 120 -6.91 -17.74 -24.80
C ASP A 120 -5.73 -17.31 -25.67
N LEU A 121 -5.16 -16.12 -25.42
CA LEU A 121 -3.97 -15.65 -26.11
C LEU A 121 -2.73 -16.48 -25.73
N LYS A 122 -2.61 -16.90 -24.47
CA LYS A 122 -1.52 -17.77 -24.00
C LYS A 122 -1.41 -19.09 -24.77
N VAL A 123 -2.53 -19.64 -25.23
CA VAL A 123 -2.56 -20.91 -25.98
C VAL A 123 -1.75 -20.82 -27.28
N PHE A 124 -1.54 -19.62 -27.81
CA PHE A 124 -0.77 -19.40 -29.04
C PHE A 124 0.74 -19.28 -28.79
N ASN A 125 1.26 -19.46 -27.57
CA ASN A 125 2.70 -19.42 -27.27
C ASN A 125 3.41 -18.15 -27.81
N ILE A 126 2.71 -17.01 -27.78
CA ILE A 126 3.26 -15.70 -28.12
C ILE A 126 3.93 -15.09 -26.89
N SER A 127 5.04 -14.38 -27.09
CA SER A 127 5.72 -13.66 -26.02
C SER A 127 4.84 -12.50 -25.53
N GLY A 128 4.43 -12.55 -24.26
CA GLY A 128 3.61 -11.51 -23.63
C GLY A 128 4.26 -10.12 -23.70
N VAL A 129 5.59 -10.04 -23.55
CA VAL A 129 6.36 -8.79 -23.65
C VAL A 129 6.32 -8.22 -25.06
N ALA A 130 6.48 -9.07 -26.07
CA ALA A 130 6.53 -8.63 -27.46
C ALA A 130 5.19 -8.06 -27.95
N VAL A 131 4.09 -8.30 -27.24
CA VAL A 131 2.74 -7.91 -27.64
C VAL A 131 2.08 -6.92 -26.69
N VAL A 132 2.81 -6.38 -25.69
CA VAL A 132 2.26 -5.49 -24.66
C VAL A 132 1.44 -4.34 -25.25
N GLU A 133 1.93 -3.72 -26.32
CA GLU A 133 1.25 -2.62 -27.04
C GLU A 133 -0.12 -3.00 -27.63
N ASN A 134 -0.35 -4.28 -27.90
CA ASN A 134 -1.59 -4.80 -28.47
C ASN A 134 -2.55 -5.35 -27.41
N LEU A 135 -2.17 -5.34 -26.13
CA LEU A 135 -2.98 -5.83 -25.01
C LEU A 135 -3.83 -4.70 -24.41
N SER A 136 -5.04 -5.03 -23.98
CA SER A 136 -5.86 -4.12 -23.17
C SER A 136 -5.27 -3.93 -21.76
N PRO A 137 -5.62 -2.85 -21.04
CA PRO A 137 -5.17 -2.66 -19.66
C PRO A 137 -5.47 -3.85 -18.74
N LYS A 138 -6.64 -4.47 -18.91
CA LYS A 138 -7.01 -5.70 -18.18
C LYS A 138 -6.07 -6.86 -18.50
N GLN A 139 -5.78 -7.09 -19.79
CA GLN A 139 -4.86 -8.16 -20.21
C GLN A 139 -3.43 -7.89 -19.73
N LYS A 140 -2.99 -6.63 -19.69
CA LYS A 140 -1.71 -6.23 -19.10
C LYS A 140 -1.65 -6.59 -17.60
N ALA A 141 -2.73 -6.36 -16.85
CA ALA A 141 -2.82 -6.78 -15.45
C ALA A 141 -2.79 -8.30 -15.28
N GLU A 142 -3.52 -9.03 -16.14
CA GLU A 142 -3.50 -10.49 -16.18
C GLU A 142 -2.10 -11.04 -16.51
N LEU A 143 -1.38 -10.42 -17.44
CA LEU A 143 0.02 -10.74 -17.77
C LEU A 143 0.94 -10.56 -16.56
N ILE A 144 0.91 -9.40 -15.89
CA ILE A 144 1.78 -9.14 -14.72
C ILE A 144 1.54 -10.16 -13.61
N LEU A 145 0.28 -10.54 -13.37
CA LEU A 145 -0.09 -11.44 -12.28
C LEU A 145 -0.09 -12.92 -12.70
N ASP A 146 0.26 -13.25 -13.94
CA ASP A 146 0.32 -14.63 -14.42
C ASP A 146 1.61 -15.32 -13.93
N PRO A 147 1.53 -16.41 -13.14
CA PRO A 147 2.72 -17.11 -12.66
C PRO A 147 3.61 -17.64 -13.79
N ASP A 148 3.02 -18.02 -14.93
CA ASP A 148 3.76 -18.55 -16.07
C ASP A 148 4.54 -17.47 -16.83
N SER A 149 4.21 -16.19 -16.63
CA SER A 149 4.88 -15.06 -17.28
C SER A 149 6.22 -14.72 -16.63
N ASN A 150 6.41 -15.11 -15.36
CA ASN A 150 7.52 -14.67 -14.51
C ASN A 150 7.66 -13.12 -14.41
N ALA A 151 6.59 -12.36 -14.67
CA ALA A 151 6.65 -10.91 -14.74
C ALA A 151 7.01 -10.26 -13.40
N LEU A 152 6.46 -10.77 -12.28
CA LEU A 152 6.77 -10.25 -10.94
C LEU A 152 8.22 -10.48 -10.49
N GLU A 153 9.00 -11.27 -11.23
CA GLU A 153 10.44 -11.48 -11.01
C GLU A 153 11.32 -10.85 -12.10
N ASN A 154 10.71 -10.13 -13.05
CA ASN A 154 11.40 -9.57 -14.20
C ASN A 154 11.08 -8.09 -14.39
N GLU A 155 12.04 -7.26 -13.96
CA GLU A 155 11.97 -5.79 -14.06
C GLU A 155 11.68 -5.29 -15.47
N ASN A 156 12.21 -5.95 -16.51
CA ASN A 156 12.03 -5.50 -17.89
C ASN A 156 10.57 -5.67 -18.33
N ILE A 157 9.93 -6.78 -18.00
CA ILE A 157 8.53 -7.03 -18.38
C ILE A 157 7.62 -5.98 -17.74
N VAL A 158 7.81 -5.75 -16.44
CA VAL A 158 7.02 -4.77 -15.69
C VAL A 158 7.26 -3.37 -16.24
N ARG A 159 8.51 -3.01 -16.54
CA ARG A 159 8.85 -1.71 -17.11
C ARG A 159 8.18 -1.49 -18.46
N GLU A 160 8.24 -2.45 -19.38
CA GLU A 160 7.57 -2.37 -20.69
C GLU A 160 6.04 -2.21 -20.53
N VAL A 161 5.43 -3.01 -19.65
CA VAL A 161 3.98 -2.92 -19.37
C VAL A 161 3.61 -1.54 -18.83
N PHE A 162 4.31 -1.04 -17.81
CA PHE A 162 3.98 0.25 -17.23
C PHE A 162 4.29 1.41 -18.17
N THR A 163 5.39 1.36 -18.93
CA THR A 163 5.71 2.38 -19.95
C THR A 163 4.58 2.48 -20.98
N SER A 164 4.09 1.35 -21.48
CA SER A 164 2.95 1.32 -22.42
C SER A 164 1.63 1.84 -21.84
N LEU A 165 1.48 1.89 -20.51
CA LEU A 165 0.30 2.44 -19.83
C LEU A 165 0.47 3.94 -19.57
N THR A 166 1.67 4.36 -19.17
CA THR A 166 1.95 5.74 -18.73
C THR A 166 2.29 6.69 -19.87
N GLU A 167 2.78 6.18 -21.00
CA GLU A 167 3.05 6.99 -22.21
C GLU A 167 1.86 7.04 -23.18
N SER A 168 0.77 6.33 -22.85
CA SER A 168 -0.46 6.37 -23.64
C SER A 168 -1.11 7.76 -23.58
N PRO A 169 -1.67 8.26 -24.69
CA PRO A 169 -2.48 9.48 -24.66
C PRO A 169 -3.83 9.29 -23.94
N ASP A 170 -4.25 8.04 -23.72
CA ASP A 170 -5.47 7.69 -22.98
C ASP A 170 -5.15 7.53 -21.49
N THR A 171 -5.47 8.57 -20.72
CA THR A 171 -5.19 8.66 -19.28
C THR A 171 -6.00 7.66 -18.45
N GLU A 172 -7.07 7.06 -19.00
CA GLU A 172 -7.87 6.06 -18.29
C GLU A 172 -7.20 4.69 -18.22
N GLN A 173 -6.21 4.41 -19.10
CA GLN A 173 -5.61 3.07 -19.18
C GLN A 173 -4.96 2.63 -17.87
N LEU A 174 -4.27 3.55 -17.19
CA LEU A 174 -3.62 3.25 -15.92
C LEU A 174 -4.65 2.86 -14.85
N SER A 175 -5.76 3.61 -14.77
CA SER A 175 -6.87 3.31 -13.85
C SER A 175 -7.57 1.98 -14.18
N GLN A 176 -7.83 1.71 -15.47
CA GLN A 176 -8.42 0.44 -15.91
C GLN A 176 -7.50 -0.76 -15.62
N PHE A 177 -6.18 -0.59 -15.79
CA PHE A 177 -5.18 -1.59 -15.39
C PHE A 177 -5.27 -1.85 -13.88
N PHE A 178 -5.22 -0.80 -13.06
CA PHE A 178 -5.22 -0.97 -11.60
C PHE A 178 -6.53 -1.51 -11.05
N GLN A 179 -7.67 -1.20 -11.69
CA GLN A 179 -8.94 -1.85 -11.39
C GLN A 179 -8.83 -3.37 -11.54
N ALA A 180 -8.43 -3.85 -12.71
CA ALA A 180 -8.24 -5.28 -12.96
C ALA A 180 -7.16 -5.91 -12.06
N TYR A 181 -6.02 -5.24 -11.91
CA TYR A 181 -4.90 -5.66 -11.08
C TYR A 181 -5.33 -5.86 -9.61
N SER A 182 -6.05 -4.88 -9.04
CA SER A 182 -6.54 -4.96 -7.66
C SER A 182 -7.61 -6.05 -7.47
N ASP A 183 -8.49 -6.26 -8.44
CA ASP A 183 -9.51 -7.31 -8.38
C ASP A 183 -8.88 -8.71 -8.43
N ILE A 184 -7.87 -8.91 -9.27
CA ILE A 184 -7.13 -10.18 -9.35
C ILE A 184 -6.34 -10.42 -8.04
N ASN A 185 -5.67 -9.40 -7.50
CA ASN A 185 -4.93 -9.52 -6.25
C ASN A 185 -5.84 -9.88 -5.07
N LYS A 186 -7.04 -9.29 -4.97
CA LYS A 186 -8.05 -9.66 -3.98
C LYS A 186 -8.49 -11.12 -4.12
N GLN A 187 -8.73 -11.58 -5.35
CA GLN A 187 -9.12 -12.97 -5.59
C GLN A 187 -8.03 -13.98 -5.18
N ARG A 188 -6.76 -13.57 -5.29
CA ARG A 188 -5.59 -14.41 -4.99
C ARG A 188 -4.98 -14.18 -3.61
N ASN A 189 -5.56 -13.27 -2.80
CA ASN A 189 -5.02 -12.84 -1.51
C ASN A 189 -3.56 -12.34 -1.58
N ILE A 190 -3.19 -11.67 -2.68
CA ILE A 190 -1.87 -11.06 -2.82
C ILE A 190 -1.91 -9.70 -2.13
N THR A 191 -1.10 -9.55 -1.07
CA THR A 191 -1.04 -8.32 -0.26
C THR A 191 0.25 -7.54 -0.47
N ILE A 192 1.26 -8.14 -1.08
CA ILE A 192 2.56 -7.54 -1.35
C ILE A 192 3.19 -8.13 -2.62
N VAL A 193 3.86 -7.29 -3.40
CA VAL A 193 4.81 -7.75 -4.44
C VAL A 193 6.14 -8.01 -3.76
N GLU A 194 6.59 -9.26 -3.71
CA GLU A 194 7.78 -9.67 -2.94
C GLU A 194 9.08 -9.06 -3.49
N ASN A 195 9.26 -9.12 -4.81
CA ASN A 195 10.45 -8.60 -5.48
C ASN A 195 10.54 -7.06 -5.32
N PRO A 196 11.54 -6.54 -4.58
CA PRO A 196 11.61 -5.12 -4.26
C PRO A 196 11.84 -4.25 -5.50
N ALA A 197 12.65 -4.69 -6.45
CA ALA A 197 12.94 -3.90 -7.65
C ALA A 197 11.69 -3.77 -8.54
N VAL A 198 10.94 -4.85 -8.72
CA VAL A 198 9.65 -4.82 -9.44
C VAL A 198 8.65 -3.92 -8.71
N ARG A 199 8.54 -4.06 -7.39
CA ARG A 199 7.65 -3.23 -6.57
C ARG A 199 7.97 -1.74 -6.69
N ASP A 200 9.26 -1.38 -6.66
CA ASP A 200 9.74 0.00 -6.84
C ASP A 200 9.42 0.55 -8.23
N ILE A 201 9.58 -0.26 -9.29
CA ILE A 201 9.25 0.14 -10.67
C ILE A 201 7.75 0.46 -10.78
N ILE A 202 6.89 -0.43 -10.29
CA ILE A 202 5.43 -0.25 -10.31
C ILE A 202 5.07 1.05 -9.60
N LEU A 203 5.58 1.25 -8.37
CA LEU A 203 5.27 2.43 -7.58
C LEU A 203 5.75 3.72 -8.26
N ASN A 204 7.01 3.77 -8.69
CA ASN A 204 7.61 4.98 -9.24
C ASN A 204 6.97 5.40 -10.58
N LEU A 205 6.77 4.46 -11.50
CA LEU A 205 6.12 4.77 -12.78
C LEU A 205 4.67 5.22 -12.58
N THR A 206 3.95 4.58 -11.64
CA THR A 206 2.58 4.96 -11.30
C THR A 206 2.52 6.37 -10.71
N LEU A 207 3.31 6.66 -9.66
CA LEU A 207 3.30 7.98 -9.03
C LEU A 207 3.78 9.09 -9.97
N THR A 208 4.71 8.79 -10.88
CA THR A 208 5.16 9.73 -11.91
C THR A 208 4.03 10.06 -12.89
N ALA A 209 3.28 9.05 -13.34
CA ALA A 209 2.15 9.25 -14.23
C ALA A 209 0.97 9.97 -13.56
N LEU A 210 0.76 9.76 -12.26
CA LEU A 210 -0.28 10.44 -11.49
C LEU A 210 0.08 11.85 -11.02
N ALA A 211 1.36 12.22 -11.04
CA ALA A 211 1.82 13.53 -10.60
C ALA A 211 1.03 14.71 -11.20
N PRO A 212 0.79 14.80 -12.53
CA PRO A 212 -0.04 15.87 -13.09
C PRO A 212 -1.52 15.78 -12.70
N GLU A 213 -2.05 14.56 -12.49
CA GLU A 213 -3.46 14.32 -12.15
C GLU A 213 -3.79 14.67 -10.69
N PHE A 214 -2.80 14.68 -9.80
CA PHE A 214 -3.02 14.99 -8.38
C PHE A 214 -3.56 16.40 -8.11
N GLU A 215 -3.42 17.34 -9.05
CA GLU A 215 -4.03 18.67 -8.91
C GLU A 215 -5.56 18.62 -8.99
N ASP A 216 -6.10 17.68 -9.76
CA ASP A 216 -7.54 17.52 -10.00
C ASP A 216 -8.20 16.48 -9.08
N PHE A 217 -7.40 15.71 -8.32
CA PHE A 217 -7.90 14.63 -7.47
C PHE A 217 -8.77 15.12 -6.30
N GLY A 218 -9.96 14.52 -6.20
CA GLY A 218 -10.82 14.61 -5.04
C GLY A 218 -10.47 13.56 -3.96
N PRO A 219 -11.15 13.60 -2.80
CA PRO A 219 -10.92 12.65 -1.72
C PRO A 219 -11.16 11.18 -2.11
N GLU A 220 -12.13 10.90 -2.99
CA GLU A 220 -12.43 9.53 -3.43
C GLU A 220 -11.35 8.98 -4.38
N ASP A 221 -10.68 9.84 -5.16
CA ASP A 221 -9.57 9.44 -6.02
C ASP A 221 -8.36 9.02 -5.17
N TYR A 222 -7.96 9.85 -4.20
CA TYR A 222 -6.90 9.49 -3.26
C TYR A 222 -7.22 8.23 -2.48
N LYS A 223 -8.48 8.06 -2.07
CA LYS A 223 -8.94 6.83 -1.40
C LYS A 223 -8.79 5.62 -2.30
N LEU A 224 -9.22 5.70 -3.56
CA LEU A 224 -9.10 4.61 -4.51
C LEU A 224 -7.63 4.22 -4.73
N TRP A 225 -6.77 5.21 -4.97
CA TRP A 225 -5.34 4.97 -5.22
C TRP A 225 -4.62 4.41 -4.00
N PHE A 226 -4.75 5.05 -2.83
CA PHE A 226 -3.97 4.68 -1.65
C PHE A 226 -4.59 3.56 -0.81
N GLN A 227 -5.89 3.26 -0.95
CA GLN A 227 -6.54 2.21 -0.16
C GLN A 227 -6.91 0.97 -0.98
N VAL A 228 -6.88 1.05 -2.31
CA VAL A 228 -7.26 -0.07 -3.18
C VAL A 228 -6.18 -0.43 -4.19
N TYR A 229 -5.70 0.54 -4.98
CA TYR A 229 -4.83 0.24 -6.12
C TYR A 229 -3.37 0.00 -5.75
N LEU A 230 -2.80 0.83 -4.87
CA LEU A 230 -1.37 0.78 -4.54
C LEU A 230 -1.02 -0.22 -3.42
N VAL A 231 -2.01 -0.90 -2.82
CA VAL A 231 -1.83 -1.73 -1.60
C VAL A 231 -0.64 -2.69 -1.70
N THR A 232 -0.49 -3.40 -2.82
CA THR A 232 0.58 -4.41 -2.99
C THR A 232 1.98 -3.82 -3.14
N VAL A 233 2.09 -2.51 -3.38
CA VAL A 233 3.36 -1.81 -3.61
C VAL A 233 3.70 -0.79 -2.52
N MET A 234 2.87 -0.69 -1.49
CA MET A 234 3.06 0.27 -0.39
C MET A 234 4.39 0.10 0.35
N ALA A 235 4.94 -1.11 0.42
CA ALA A 235 6.24 -1.38 1.06
C ALA A 235 7.42 -0.62 0.42
N SER A 236 7.27 -0.10 -0.79
CA SER A 236 8.28 0.70 -1.48
C SER A 236 8.18 2.21 -1.21
N LEU A 237 7.13 2.66 -0.52
CA LEU A 237 6.98 4.09 -0.20
C LEU A 237 8.09 4.58 0.74
N HIS A 238 8.60 5.76 0.45
CA HIS A 238 9.42 6.57 1.34
C HIS A 238 8.97 8.05 1.24
N PRO A 239 9.38 8.94 2.16
CA PRO A 239 8.90 10.33 2.17
C PRO A 239 9.05 11.04 0.81
N GLY A 240 10.18 10.82 0.14
CA GLY A 240 10.43 11.33 -1.22
C GLY A 240 9.46 10.83 -2.29
N SER A 241 8.90 9.62 -2.18
CA SER A 241 7.91 9.10 -3.12
C SER A 241 6.63 9.94 -3.11
N LEU A 242 6.27 10.52 -1.97
CA LEU A 242 5.03 11.29 -1.79
C LEU A 242 5.22 12.80 -2.04
N ALA A 243 6.43 13.24 -2.34
CA ALA A 243 6.72 14.66 -2.62
C ALA A 243 6.04 15.17 -3.91
N VAL A 244 5.59 14.26 -4.78
CA VAL A 244 4.80 14.60 -5.98
C VAL A 244 3.36 15.01 -5.66
N ILE A 245 2.88 14.76 -4.44
CA ILE A 245 1.53 15.14 -4.01
C ILE A 245 1.53 16.63 -3.66
N PRO A 246 0.61 17.44 -4.22
CA PRO A 246 0.51 18.85 -3.89
C PRO A 246 0.30 19.09 -2.39
N SER A 247 0.97 20.10 -1.83
CA SER A 247 0.81 20.46 -0.41
C SER A 247 -0.53 21.14 -0.09
N ASN A 248 -1.33 21.46 -1.11
CA ASN A 248 -2.60 22.20 -1.01
C ASN A 248 -3.82 21.30 -1.29
N ILE A 249 -3.78 20.03 -0.87
CA ILE A 249 -4.93 19.13 -0.95
C ILE A 249 -5.88 19.33 0.23
N SER A 250 -7.13 18.89 0.07
CA SER A 250 -8.12 18.94 1.15
C SER A 250 -7.74 18.01 2.32
N CYS A 251 -8.20 18.34 3.53
CA CYS A 251 -7.99 17.46 4.69
C CYS A 251 -8.67 16.09 4.55
N ALA A 252 -9.73 15.97 3.75
CA ALA A 252 -10.35 14.69 3.42
C ALA A 252 -9.45 13.85 2.50
N SER A 253 -8.82 14.47 1.50
CA SER A 253 -7.82 13.83 0.62
C SER A 253 -6.60 13.37 1.42
N TYR A 254 -6.06 14.22 2.29
CA TYR A 254 -4.98 13.86 3.21
C TYR A 254 -5.37 12.67 4.11
N ALA A 255 -6.58 12.70 4.70
CA ALA A 255 -7.07 11.60 5.53
C ALA A 255 -7.20 10.28 4.74
N ALA A 256 -7.55 10.35 3.46
CA ALA A 256 -7.63 9.19 2.60
C ALA A 256 -6.25 8.53 2.37
N ILE A 257 -5.20 9.33 2.14
CA ILE A 257 -3.82 8.85 2.02
C ILE A 257 -3.37 8.21 3.34
N LEU A 258 -3.56 8.93 4.45
CA LEU A 258 -3.15 8.47 5.79
C LEU A 258 -3.81 7.14 6.14
N THR A 259 -5.10 6.99 5.83
CA THR A 259 -5.84 5.74 6.05
C THR A 259 -5.23 4.57 5.26
N GLY A 260 -4.81 4.79 4.00
CA GLY A 260 -4.15 3.77 3.19
C GLY A 260 -2.79 3.33 3.75
N LEU A 261 -1.98 4.28 4.22
CA LEU A 261 -0.72 3.98 4.92
C LEU A 261 -0.98 3.20 6.21
N GLU A 262 -1.95 3.60 7.01
CA GLU A 262 -2.33 2.89 8.24
C GLU A 262 -2.83 1.47 7.98
N GLN A 263 -3.62 1.25 6.92
CA GLN A 263 -4.05 -0.09 6.51
C GLN A 263 -2.85 -0.96 6.11
N SER A 264 -1.88 -0.39 5.40
CA SER A 264 -0.68 -1.10 4.96
C SER A 264 0.22 -1.49 6.13
N LEU A 265 0.34 -0.63 7.14
CA LEU A 265 1.10 -0.92 8.36
C LEU A 265 0.53 -2.08 9.20
N LYS A 266 -0.74 -2.45 8.99
CA LYS A 266 -1.37 -3.60 9.67
C LYS A 266 -1.06 -4.95 9.01
N ILE A 267 -0.56 -4.94 7.77
CA ILE A 267 -0.31 -6.15 6.99
C ILE A 267 1.17 -6.35 6.65
N LEU A 268 1.98 -5.28 6.69
CA LEU A 268 3.38 -5.32 6.30
C LEU A 268 4.28 -5.74 7.48
N PRO A 269 5.25 -6.66 7.26
CA PRO A 269 6.29 -6.96 8.23
C PRO A 269 7.07 -5.69 8.65
N LEU A 270 7.62 -5.70 9.87
CA LEU A 270 8.29 -4.53 10.46
C LEU A 270 9.37 -3.91 9.56
N LEU A 271 10.18 -4.76 8.92
CA LEU A 271 11.29 -4.34 8.06
C LEU A 271 10.77 -3.61 6.80
N LEU A 272 9.73 -4.16 6.17
CA LEU A 272 9.15 -3.63 4.92
C LEU A 272 8.28 -2.39 5.15
N SER A 273 7.79 -2.20 6.38
CA SER A 273 6.97 -1.04 6.74
C SER A 273 7.78 0.20 7.14
N ARG A 274 9.12 0.15 7.18
CA ARG A 274 9.97 1.28 7.59
C ARG A 274 9.70 2.55 6.77
N GLY A 275 9.70 2.42 5.44
CA GLY A 275 9.48 3.56 4.55
C GLY A 275 8.04 4.11 4.62
N VAL A 276 7.05 3.23 4.80
CA VAL A 276 5.65 3.62 5.03
C VAL A 276 5.52 4.43 6.33
N ARG A 277 6.17 4.01 7.41
CA ARG A 277 6.17 4.75 8.69
C ARG A 277 6.78 6.15 8.55
N SER A 278 7.95 6.26 7.94
CA SER A 278 8.57 7.58 7.76
C SER A 278 7.75 8.47 6.84
N SER A 279 7.12 7.91 5.80
CA SER A 279 6.19 8.62 4.92
C SER A 279 4.98 9.14 5.69
N ARG A 280 4.41 8.33 6.59
CA ARG A 280 3.30 8.71 7.46
C ARG A 280 3.67 9.90 8.35
N GLU A 281 4.84 9.87 9.00
CA GLU A 281 5.26 10.97 9.88
C GLU A 281 5.57 12.25 9.06
N SER A 282 6.24 12.14 7.92
CA SER A 282 6.51 13.28 7.02
C SER A 282 5.22 13.94 6.52
N LEU A 283 4.20 13.15 6.20
CA LEU A 283 2.88 13.67 5.82
C LEU A 283 2.18 14.40 6.97
N LYS A 284 2.27 13.90 8.20
CA LYS A 284 1.68 14.57 9.38
C LYS A 284 2.30 15.95 9.61
N GLU A 285 3.60 16.09 9.40
CA GLU A 285 4.29 17.38 9.50
C GLU A 285 3.82 18.33 8.39
N THR A 286 3.74 17.84 7.16
CA THR A 286 3.30 18.63 5.98
C THR A 286 1.86 19.14 6.14
N PHE A 287 0.97 18.30 6.64
CA PHE A 287 -0.46 18.59 6.80
C PHE A 287 -0.88 18.86 8.25
N ALA A 288 0.02 19.46 9.05
CA ALA A 288 -0.24 19.74 10.46
C ALA A 288 -1.54 20.53 10.70
N HIS A 289 -1.96 21.37 9.74
CA HIS A 289 -3.20 22.16 9.78
C HIS A 289 -4.48 21.31 9.66
N CYS A 290 -4.41 20.14 9.04
CA CYS A 290 -5.54 19.22 8.90
C CYS A 290 -5.82 18.39 10.15
N SER A 291 -5.01 18.57 11.20
CA SER A 291 -5.11 17.84 12.46
C SER A 291 -6.35 18.27 13.28
N PHE A 292 -7.55 17.78 12.91
CA PHE A 292 -8.78 17.96 13.70
C PHE A 292 -9.18 16.70 14.50
N ARG A 293 -9.07 16.84 15.83
CA ARG A 293 -9.65 16.18 17.02
C ARG A 293 -10.15 14.71 17.06
N ASP A 294 -10.69 14.10 16.00
CA ASP A 294 -11.40 12.81 16.14
C ASP A 294 -10.62 11.57 15.67
N SER A 295 -9.69 11.71 14.73
CA SER A 295 -8.86 10.60 14.23
C SER A 295 -7.75 10.16 15.20
N PHE A 296 -7.41 11.01 16.18
CA PHE A 296 -6.22 10.85 17.04
C PHE A 296 -6.55 10.75 18.54
N LYS A 297 -7.69 10.16 18.90
CA LYS A 297 -7.90 9.71 20.30
C LYS A 297 -6.82 8.67 20.62
N CYS A 298 -6.26 8.69 21.84
CA CYS A 298 -5.40 7.59 22.29
C CYS A 298 -6.18 6.28 22.13
N LYS A 299 -5.83 5.48 21.13
CA LYS A 299 -6.36 4.14 20.97
C LYS A 299 -5.30 3.18 21.46
N GLU A 300 -5.72 2.17 22.19
CA GLU A 300 -4.87 1.01 22.41
C GLU A 300 -4.49 0.45 21.03
N THR A 301 -3.19 0.23 20.83
CA THR A 301 -2.67 -0.35 19.60
C THR A 301 -2.29 -1.78 19.90
N LEU A 302 -3.06 -2.73 19.38
CA LEU A 302 -2.65 -4.13 19.37
C LEU A 302 -1.62 -4.29 18.25
N VAL A 303 -0.45 -4.82 18.61
CA VAL A 303 0.62 -5.09 17.65
C VAL A 303 0.58 -6.56 17.28
N ASP A 304 0.70 -6.85 16.00
CA ASP A 304 0.80 -8.21 15.50
C ASP A 304 2.23 -8.73 15.73
N GLU A 305 2.36 -9.73 16.60
CA GLU A 305 3.66 -10.31 16.96
C GLU A 305 4.34 -10.96 15.75
N ASP A 306 3.58 -11.64 14.88
CA ASP A 306 4.14 -12.33 13.72
C ASP A 306 4.75 -11.33 12.73
N LEU A 307 4.11 -10.18 12.51
CA LEU A 307 4.64 -9.12 11.66
C LEU A 307 5.87 -8.43 12.23
N VAL A 308 5.92 -8.24 13.56
CA VAL A 308 7.08 -7.65 14.23
C VAL A 308 8.27 -8.60 14.24
N CYS A 309 7.99 -9.90 14.39
CA CYS A 309 9.00 -10.93 14.63
C CYS A 309 9.33 -11.77 13.39
N ALA A 310 8.73 -11.49 12.23
CA ALA A 310 8.93 -12.23 10.97
C ALA A 310 10.40 -12.45 10.57
N ALA A 311 11.31 -11.54 10.92
CA ALA A 311 12.72 -11.58 10.55
C ALA A 311 13.66 -11.91 11.72
N VAL A 312 13.13 -12.34 12.87
CA VAL A 312 13.90 -12.51 14.12
C VAL A 312 13.97 -13.98 14.50
N ASP A 313 15.18 -14.53 14.54
CA ASP A 313 15.44 -15.85 15.13
C ASP A 313 15.70 -15.70 16.64
N GLY A 314 14.71 -16.07 17.45
CA GLY A 314 14.77 -15.98 18.92
C GLY A 314 15.57 -17.10 19.60
N SER A 315 16.10 -18.08 18.84
CA SER A 315 16.71 -19.30 19.39
C SER A 315 17.93 -19.02 20.28
N GLN A 316 18.81 -18.11 19.89
CA GLN A 316 20.03 -17.77 20.64
C GLN A 316 19.73 -17.08 21.98
N LEU A 317 18.74 -16.18 21.99
CA LEU A 317 18.30 -15.52 23.20
C LEU A 317 17.64 -16.53 24.15
N GLN A 318 16.79 -17.42 23.63
CA GLN A 318 16.12 -18.45 24.43
C GLN A 318 17.12 -19.42 25.10
N GLN A 319 18.19 -19.78 24.39
CA GLN A 319 19.28 -20.59 24.95
C GLN A 319 20.02 -19.84 26.07
N THR A 320 20.32 -18.55 25.87
CA THR A 320 20.99 -17.71 26.86
C THR A 320 20.14 -17.52 28.12
N VAL A 321 18.83 -17.30 27.95
CA VAL A 321 17.85 -17.19 29.04
C VAL A 321 17.79 -18.48 29.87
N SER A 322 17.92 -19.64 29.23
CA SER A 322 17.86 -20.95 29.88
C SER A 322 19.10 -21.26 30.74
N MET A 323 20.23 -20.56 30.51
CA MET A 323 21.50 -20.76 31.24
C MET A 323 21.66 -19.83 32.45
N GLY A 324 20.68 -18.96 32.72
CA GLY A 324 20.76 -17.93 33.76
C GLY A 324 21.35 -16.62 33.22
N ILE A 325 20.72 -15.50 33.55
CA ILE A 325 20.97 -14.20 32.91
C ILE A 325 21.84 -13.31 33.82
N SER A 326 22.99 -12.85 33.32
CA SER A 326 23.67 -11.67 33.86
C SER A 326 23.15 -10.39 33.17
N SER A 327 23.23 -9.24 33.84
CA SER A 327 22.84 -7.94 33.28
C SER A 327 23.61 -7.59 31.99
N GLU A 328 24.87 -8.01 31.90
CA GLU A 328 25.73 -7.82 30.73
C GLU A 328 25.26 -8.66 29.52
N ALA A 329 24.72 -9.86 29.77
CA ALA A 329 24.19 -10.72 28.70
C ALA A 329 22.87 -10.18 28.11
N LEU A 330 22.08 -9.41 28.88
CA LEU A 330 20.85 -8.77 28.39
C LEU A 330 21.13 -7.68 27.36
N CYS A 331 22.09 -6.79 27.63
CA CYS A 331 22.38 -5.67 26.72
C CYS A 331 23.00 -6.12 25.38
N ASN A 332 23.46 -7.37 25.27
CA ASN A 332 24.05 -7.91 24.03
C ASN A 332 23.01 -8.19 22.94
N PHE A 333 21.73 -8.30 23.29
CA PHE A 333 20.66 -8.55 22.35
C PHE A 333 19.85 -7.28 22.10
N THR A 334 19.23 -7.21 20.92
CA THR A 334 18.39 -6.07 20.57
C THR A 334 17.07 -6.11 21.33
N ILE A 335 16.46 -4.94 21.54
CA ILE A 335 15.10 -4.87 22.10
C ILE A 335 14.10 -5.68 21.26
N THR A 336 14.29 -5.71 19.93
CA THR A 336 13.49 -6.56 19.03
C THR A 336 13.63 -8.05 19.37
N ALA A 337 14.84 -8.55 19.62
CA ALA A 337 15.04 -9.93 20.03
C ALA A 337 14.31 -10.25 21.34
N HIS A 338 14.37 -9.35 22.33
CA HIS A 338 13.63 -9.52 23.58
C HIS A 338 12.11 -9.49 23.38
N ALA A 339 11.59 -8.57 22.56
CA ALA A 339 10.16 -8.49 22.24
C ALA A 339 9.66 -9.76 21.54
N CYS A 340 10.49 -10.36 20.68
CA CYS A 340 10.20 -11.58 19.92
C CYS A 340 10.56 -12.89 20.64
N SER A 341 10.85 -12.83 21.94
CA SER A 341 11.18 -14.01 22.75
C SER A 341 10.09 -14.27 23.80
N SER A 342 10.28 -15.32 24.61
CA SER A 342 9.37 -15.66 25.71
C SER A 342 9.23 -14.51 26.71
N ALA A 343 8.04 -14.30 27.27
CA ALA A 343 7.83 -13.28 28.31
C ALA A 343 8.46 -13.67 29.67
N THR A 344 8.88 -14.92 29.85
CA THR A 344 9.29 -15.49 31.14
C THR A 344 10.48 -14.79 31.80
N HIS A 345 11.40 -14.19 31.04
CA HIS A 345 12.56 -13.46 31.59
C HIS A 345 12.37 -11.96 31.69
N LEU A 346 11.22 -11.40 31.30
CA LEU A 346 10.92 -9.97 31.37
C LEU A 346 10.48 -9.57 32.79
N THR A 347 11.33 -9.84 33.79
CA THR A 347 11.16 -9.37 35.16
C THR A 347 11.33 -7.85 35.24
N ALA A 348 10.89 -7.24 36.34
CA ALA A 348 10.98 -5.79 36.52
C ALA A 348 12.43 -5.28 36.40
N ASP A 349 13.39 -5.99 37.01
CA ASP A 349 14.81 -5.63 36.98
C ASP A 349 15.42 -5.79 35.58
N ASN A 350 15.09 -6.88 34.89
CA ASN A 350 15.58 -7.12 33.54
C ASN A 350 15.02 -6.07 32.57
N LEU A 351 13.74 -5.75 32.66
CA LEU A 351 13.12 -4.73 31.80
C LEU A 351 13.69 -3.33 32.06
N ALA A 352 13.92 -2.96 33.32
CA ALA A 352 14.59 -1.70 33.68
C ALA A 352 16.01 -1.65 33.10
N THR A 353 16.75 -2.77 33.19
CA THR A 353 18.08 -2.92 32.60
C THR A 353 18.04 -2.75 31.09
N LEU A 354 17.09 -3.38 30.38
CA LEU A 354 16.94 -3.25 28.92
C LEU A 354 16.66 -1.80 28.49
N MET A 355 15.80 -1.07 29.21
CA MET A 355 15.57 0.36 28.95
C MET A 355 16.86 1.18 29.13
N LYS A 356 17.68 0.84 30.14
CA LYS A 356 19.00 1.44 30.35
C LYS A 356 19.99 1.09 29.24
N CYS A 357 20.07 -0.17 28.80
CA CYS A 357 20.93 -0.57 27.68
C CYS A 357 20.57 0.21 26.39
N SER A 358 19.27 0.36 26.11
CA SER A 358 18.79 1.12 24.95
C SER A 358 19.13 2.61 25.04
N LEU A 359 19.15 3.16 26.25
CA LEU A 359 19.55 4.52 26.51
C LEU A 359 21.06 4.73 26.25
N GLU A 360 21.90 3.84 26.78
CA GLU A 360 23.37 3.92 26.67
C GLU A 360 23.87 3.66 25.25
N SER A 361 23.26 2.70 24.55
CA SER A 361 23.57 2.42 23.14
C SER A 361 23.06 3.49 22.17
N GLN A 362 22.21 4.41 22.62
CA GLN A 362 21.53 5.43 21.82
C GLN A 362 20.76 4.86 20.61
N THR A 363 20.42 3.58 20.66
CA THR A 363 19.72 2.91 19.56
C THR A 363 18.23 3.21 19.65
N THR A 364 17.66 3.69 18.54
CA THR A 364 16.21 3.93 18.44
C THR A 364 15.52 2.72 17.84
N TYR A 365 14.57 2.14 18.57
CA TYR A 365 13.72 1.04 18.10
C TYR A 365 12.34 1.55 17.68
N PRO A 366 11.65 0.91 16.72
CA PRO A 366 10.29 1.27 16.33
C PRO A 366 9.31 1.22 17.51
N VAL A 367 8.24 2.04 17.45
CA VAL A 367 7.20 2.09 18.48
C VAL A 367 6.55 0.72 18.67
N GLU A 368 6.31 -0.02 17.59
CA GLU A 368 5.67 -1.34 17.62
C GLU A 368 6.48 -2.39 18.39
N VAL A 369 7.81 -2.31 18.31
CA VAL A 369 8.71 -3.20 19.06
C VAL A 369 8.59 -2.94 20.56
N TRP A 370 8.60 -1.67 20.96
CA TRP A 370 8.40 -1.29 22.36
C TRP A 370 7.00 -1.64 22.85
N THR A 371 5.97 -1.42 22.03
CA THR A 371 4.59 -1.76 22.34
C THR A 371 4.45 -3.26 22.58
N LEU A 372 5.02 -4.11 21.72
CA LEU A 372 5.02 -5.57 21.91
C LEU A 372 5.75 -5.98 23.20
N LEU A 373 6.95 -5.42 23.45
CA LEU A 373 7.71 -5.71 24.67
C LEU A 373 6.92 -5.35 25.94
N PHE A 374 6.32 -4.15 25.98
CA PHE A 374 5.56 -3.67 27.12
C PHE A 374 4.24 -4.42 27.32
N GLN A 375 3.61 -4.87 26.23
CA GLN A 375 2.44 -5.75 26.31
C GLN A 375 2.82 -7.11 26.92
N LYS A 376 3.92 -7.72 26.49
CA LYS A 376 4.42 -8.98 27.06
C LYS A 376 4.83 -8.85 28.53
N ALA A 377 5.51 -7.75 28.87
CA ALA A 377 5.99 -7.48 30.23
C ALA A 377 4.96 -6.74 31.11
N SER A 378 3.68 -6.77 30.74
CA SER A 378 2.64 -5.94 31.36
C SER A 378 2.58 -6.10 32.89
N SER A 379 2.74 -7.31 33.43
CA SER A 379 2.72 -7.54 34.89
C SER A 379 3.90 -6.93 35.64
N ALA A 380 5.04 -6.73 34.97
CA ALA A 380 6.28 -6.21 35.57
C ALA A 380 6.56 -4.73 35.20
N LEU A 381 5.79 -4.15 34.28
CA LEU A 381 6.08 -2.87 33.67
C LEU A 381 6.13 -1.71 34.68
N ASP A 382 5.16 -1.61 35.58
CA ASP A 382 5.06 -0.48 36.50
C ASP A 382 6.27 -0.45 37.46
N GLN A 383 6.64 -1.61 38.02
CA GLN A 383 7.83 -1.76 38.86
C GLN A 383 9.13 -1.53 38.07
N ALA A 384 9.19 -1.97 36.80
CA ALA A 384 10.34 -1.71 35.95
C ALA A 384 10.55 -0.21 35.66
N LEU A 385 9.46 0.52 35.44
CA LEU A 385 9.50 1.97 35.22
C LEU A 385 9.96 2.71 36.46
N GLU A 386 9.49 2.33 37.64
CA GLU A 386 9.98 2.86 38.92
C GLU A 386 11.48 2.61 39.10
N SER A 387 11.93 1.37 38.86
CA SER A 387 13.34 1.00 38.93
C SER A 387 14.19 1.81 37.95
N PHE A 388 13.75 1.91 36.69
CA PHE A 388 14.42 2.72 35.65
C PHE A 388 14.48 4.20 36.01
N ALA A 389 13.44 4.76 36.63
CA ALA A 389 13.43 6.15 37.08
C ALA A 389 14.52 6.47 38.12
N THR A 390 14.93 5.48 38.91
CA THR A 390 16.09 5.62 39.81
C THR A 390 17.43 5.51 39.08
N MET A 391 17.50 4.69 38.03
CA MET A 391 18.72 4.45 37.26
C MET A 391 19.07 5.62 36.34
N ALA A 392 18.07 6.30 35.77
CA ALA A 392 18.25 7.35 34.75
C ALA A 392 17.34 8.58 34.98
N PRO A 393 17.45 9.29 36.12
CA PRO A 393 16.49 10.33 36.50
C PRO A 393 16.46 11.59 35.60
N ASN A 394 17.58 11.88 34.93
CA ASN A 394 17.82 13.11 34.16
C ASN A 394 18.16 12.79 32.69
N ASN A 395 17.33 11.96 32.05
CA ASN A 395 17.57 11.55 30.68
C ASN A 395 17.08 12.62 29.68
N SER A 396 17.95 13.02 28.74
CA SER A 396 17.64 13.89 27.60
C SER A 396 17.70 13.17 26.24
N ASN A 397 18.01 11.86 26.22
CA ASN A 397 18.26 11.14 24.98
C ASN A 397 16.97 10.92 24.18
N PRO A 398 16.93 11.29 22.88
CA PRO A 398 15.77 11.06 22.03
C PRO A 398 15.48 9.58 21.72
N SER A 399 16.41 8.64 21.96
CA SER A 399 16.25 7.22 21.64
C SER A 399 15.03 6.56 22.30
N LEU A 400 14.63 7.08 23.47
CA LEU A 400 13.47 6.58 24.22
C LEU A 400 12.14 7.27 23.84
N SER A 401 12.13 8.14 22.83
CA SER A 401 10.90 8.80 22.35
C SER A 401 9.84 7.78 21.91
N HIS A 402 10.26 6.74 21.19
CA HIS A 402 9.34 5.66 20.76
C HIS A 402 8.90 4.77 21.92
N ALA A 403 9.75 4.58 22.93
CA ALA A 403 9.36 3.88 24.16
C ALA A 403 8.27 4.66 24.91
N LEU A 404 8.40 6.00 25.01
CA LEU A 404 7.35 6.83 25.61
C LEU A 404 6.04 6.75 24.84
N GLU A 405 6.11 6.80 23.51
CA GLU A 405 4.92 6.66 22.67
C GLU A 405 4.23 5.31 22.87
N ALA A 406 5.00 4.22 22.95
CA ALA A 406 4.49 2.88 23.27
C ALA A 406 3.86 2.82 24.67
N LEU A 407 4.46 3.44 25.69
CA LEU A 407 3.84 3.57 27.02
C LEU A 407 2.52 4.35 26.97
N GLY A 408 2.46 5.37 26.11
CA GLY A 408 1.22 6.08 25.78
C GLY A 408 0.13 5.12 25.27
N GLN A 409 0.48 4.22 24.36
CA GLN A 409 -0.43 3.26 23.72
C GLN A 409 -0.84 2.09 24.64
N VAL A 410 0.07 1.57 25.47
CA VAL A 410 -0.15 0.36 26.28
C VAL A 410 -0.71 0.66 27.67
N ARG A 411 -0.45 1.85 28.21
CA ARG A 411 -0.84 2.24 29.58
C ARG A 411 -1.71 3.48 29.63
N ILE A 412 -1.24 4.61 29.12
CA ILE A 412 -1.98 5.87 29.28
C ILE A 412 -3.31 5.83 28.50
N ALA A 413 -3.34 5.12 27.37
CA ALA A 413 -4.54 4.87 26.59
C ALA A 413 -5.65 4.20 27.43
N SER A 414 -5.30 3.29 28.34
CA SER A 414 -6.22 2.46 29.13
C SER A 414 -6.63 3.08 30.48
N PHE A 415 -6.05 4.22 30.86
CA PHE A 415 -6.41 4.89 32.12
C PHE A 415 -7.89 5.25 32.17
N SER A 416 -8.55 4.77 33.24
CA SER A 416 -9.95 5.08 33.53
C SER A 416 -10.14 6.55 33.92
N GLN A 417 -11.38 7.05 33.79
CA GLN A 417 -11.70 8.41 34.22
C GLN A 417 -11.40 8.64 35.71
N ALA A 418 -11.63 7.65 36.58
CA ALA A 418 -11.33 7.75 38.01
C ALA A 418 -9.82 7.93 38.26
N GLN A 419 -8.98 7.18 37.54
CA GLN A 419 -7.53 7.30 37.61
C GLN A 419 -7.03 8.66 37.11
N LEU A 420 -7.58 9.18 36.01
CA LEU A 420 -7.22 10.50 35.46
C LEU A 420 -7.57 11.67 36.38
N GLN A 421 -8.51 11.47 37.31
CA GLN A 421 -8.91 12.47 38.31
C GLN A 421 -8.16 12.32 39.64
N SER A 422 -7.48 11.18 39.86
CA SER A 422 -6.71 10.92 41.08
C SER A 422 -5.32 11.55 41.02
N VAL A 423 -5.06 12.54 41.89
CA VAL A 423 -3.76 13.23 41.97
C VAL A 423 -2.64 12.29 42.37
N SER A 424 -2.88 11.35 43.29
CA SER A 424 -1.85 10.38 43.72
C SER A 424 -1.47 9.45 42.57
N PHE A 425 -2.46 8.94 41.83
CA PHE A 425 -2.23 8.07 40.67
C PHE A 425 -1.46 8.79 39.57
N VAL A 426 -1.92 9.98 39.16
CA VAL A 426 -1.26 10.78 38.12
C VAL A 426 0.13 11.23 38.54
N SER A 427 0.33 11.56 39.82
CA SER A 427 1.67 11.88 40.35
C SER A 427 2.59 10.67 40.28
N SER A 428 2.16 9.48 40.70
CA SER A 428 2.98 8.26 40.62
C SER A 428 3.46 8.02 39.19
N TRP A 429 2.56 8.14 38.21
CA TRP A 429 2.92 7.91 36.81
C TRP A 429 3.83 9.00 36.24
N PHE A 430 3.42 10.27 36.29
CA PHE A 430 4.12 11.34 35.58
C PHE A 430 5.35 11.88 36.32
N MET A 431 5.35 11.86 37.66
CA MET A 431 6.47 12.36 38.47
C MET A 431 7.47 11.27 38.83
N THR A 432 7.11 9.99 38.71
CA THR A 432 8.01 8.85 38.96
C THR A 432 8.19 8.00 37.72
N ASN A 433 7.19 7.18 37.34
CA ASN A 433 7.35 6.09 36.39
C ASN A 433 7.84 6.54 35.01
N ILE A 434 7.19 7.54 34.40
CA ILE A 434 7.53 8.01 33.05
C ILE A 434 8.30 9.33 33.05
N ARG A 435 8.62 9.89 34.22
CA ARG A 435 9.35 11.17 34.33
C ARG A 435 10.65 11.20 33.50
N PRO A 436 11.51 10.15 33.52
CA PRO A 436 12.73 10.10 32.71
C PRO A 436 12.52 10.18 31.20
N PHE A 437 11.31 9.91 30.73
CA PHE A 437 10.98 9.87 29.31
C PHE A 437 10.39 11.19 28.83
N LEU A 438 9.90 12.07 29.72
CA LEU A 438 9.15 13.25 29.28
C LEU A 438 10.01 14.23 28.46
N ALA A 439 11.30 14.33 28.77
CA ALA A 439 12.24 15.09 27.94
C ALA A 439 12.37 14.53 26.52
N SER A 440 12.00 13.26 26.31
CA SER A 440 11.95 12.61 25.01
C SER A 440 10.55 12.55 24.37
N SER A 441 9.63 13.46 24.70
CA SER A 441 8.26 13.41 24.15
C SER A 441 8.16 13.59 22.63
N SER A 442 7.28 12.80 21.99
CA SER A 442 6.91 12.92 20.57
C SER A 442 5.60 13.72 20.40
N PRO A 443 5.35 14.33 19.22
CA PRO A 443 4.08 14.98 18.93
C PRO A 443 2.87 14.06 19.10
N ASN A 444 2.97 12.79 18.65
CA ASN A 444 1.90 11.80 18.78
C ASN A 444 1.56 11.52 20.25
N PHE A 445 2.58 11.31 21.09
CA PHE A 445 2.39 11.12 22.52
C PHE A 445 1.71 12.34 23.18
N LEU A 446 2.20 13.54 22.89
CA LEU A 446 1.68 14.79 23.45
C LEU A 446 0.24 15.05 23.02
N PHE A 447 -0.09 14.79 21.76
CA PHE A 447 -1.45 14.90 21.26
C PHE A 447 -2.39 13.91 21.97
N CYS A 448 -1.98 12.64 22.06
CA CYS A 448 -2.69 11.60 22.80
C CYS A 448 -2.92 12.06 24.25
N LEU A 449 -1.90 12.54 24.94
CA LEU A 449 -2.01 13.03 26.30
C LEU A 449 -2.96 14.22 26.42
N SER A 450 -2.91 15.17 25.47
CA SER A 450 -3.83 16.32 25.42
C SER A 450 -5.28 15.89 25.27
N SER A 451 -5.52 14.71 24.66
CA SER A 451 -6.85 14.16 24.44
C SER A 451 -7.53 13.68 25.72
N LYS A 452 -6.77 13.40 26.79
CA LYS A 452 -7.27 12.83 28.04
C LYS A 452 -8.00 13.86 28.89
N ASN A 453 -8.96 13.39 29.69
CA ASN A 453 -9.83 14.23 30.50
C ASN A 453 -9.30 14.37 31.94
N PHE A 454 -8.21 15.12 32.08
CA PHE A 454 -7.61 15.47 33.36
C PHE A 454 -8.45 16.51 34.13
N SER A 455 -8.43 16.44 35.46
CA SER A 455 -8.89 17.52 36.32
C SER A 455 -7.89 18.69 36.26
N CYS A 456 -8.26 19.87 36.75
CA CYS A 456 -7.31 20.98 36.87
C CYS A 456 -6.09 20.59 37.72
N ASP A 457 -6.30 19.85 38.81
CA ASP A 457 -5.22 19.45 39.71
C ASP A 457 -4.33 18.38 39.10
N THR A 458 -4.91 17.38 38.42
CA THR A 458 -4.11 16.34 37.76
C THR A 458 -3.39 16.87 36.54
N TYR A 459 -4.00 17.78 35.77
CA TYR A 459 -3.33 18.49 34.68
C TYR A 459 -2.14 19.31 35.19
N ARG A 460 -2.31 20.04 36.30
CA ARG A 460 -1.21 20.80 36.92
C ARG A 460 -0.06 19.88 37.36
N THR A 461 -0.36 18.67 37.84
CA THR A 461 0.65 17.65 38.16
C THR A 461 1.42 17.21 36.92
N VAL A 462 0.74 16.94 35.81
CA VAL A 462 1.39 16.60 34.53
C VAL A 462 2.29 17.76 34.05
N ILE A 463 1.81 19.01 34.12
CA ILE A 463 2.61 20.19 33.76
C ILE A 463 3.85 20.33 34.65
N LYS A 464 3.73 20.08 35.96
CA LYS A 464 4.89 20.07 36.86
C LYS A 464 5.91 19.01 36.45
N ALA A 465 5.47 17.84 36.01
CA ALA A 465 6.36 16.78 35.53
C ALA A 465 7.16 17.22 34.30
N PHE A 466 6.48 17.78 33.29
CA PHE A 466 7.13 18.37 32.11
C PHE A 466 8.08 19.52 32.47
N SER A 467 7.65 20.40 33.38
CA SER A 467 8.49 21.51 33.86
C SER A 467 9.77 21.01 34.54
N SER A 468 9.68 19.91 35.29
CA SER A 468 10.86 19.29 35.94
C SER A 468 11.86 18.69 34.94
N GLN A 469 11.42 18.42 33.71
CA GLN A 469 12.22 17.83 32.63
C GLN A 469 12.60 18.87 31.56
N ALA A 470 12.04 20.07 31.61
CA ALA A 470 12.35 21.16 30.68
C ALA A 470 13.84 21.52 30.56
N PRO A 471 14.67 21.47 31.63
CA PRO A 471 16.12 21.70 31.52
C PRO A 471 16.85 20.68 30.63
N PHE A 472 16.23 19.52 30.39
CA PHE A 472 16.77 18.43 29.57
C PHE A 472 16.18 18.41 28.15
N MET A 473 15.33 19.39 27.81
CA MET A 473 14.73 19.56 26.49
C MET A 473 15.43 20.70 25.73
N ASP A 474 15.69 20.48 24.44
CA ASP A 474 16.02 21.58 23.55
C ASP A 474 14.81 22.50 23.28
N ARG A 475 15.07 23.64 22.62
CA ARG A 475 14.06 24.65 22.34
C ARG A 475 12.93 24.14 21.44
N GLU A 476 13.26 23.29 20.47
CA GLU A 476 12.27 22.72 19.54
C GLU A 476 11.30 21.82 20.31
N ARG A 477 11.80 21.02 21.23
CA ARG A 477 11.00 20.10 22.02
C ARG A 477 10.13 20.80 23.05
N GLN A 478 10.63 21.86 23.68
CA GLN A 478 9.81 22.73 24.53
C GLN A 478 8.65 23.34 23.71
N GLN A 479 8.94 23.80 22.48
CA GLN A 479 7.92 24.32 21.57
C GLN A 479 6.89 23.24 21.18
N THR A 480 7.33 22.00 20.97
CA THR A 480 6.48 20.85 20.68
C THR A 480 5.53 20.55 21.85
N VAL A 481 6.02 20.54 23.10
CA VAL A 481 5.16 20.38 24.30
C VAL A 481 4.12 21.49 24.38
N LEU A 482 4.51 22.74 24.15
CA LEU A 482 3.59 23.87 24.14
C LEU A 482 2.51 23.72 23.05
N THR A 483 2.92 23.30 21.86
CA THR A 483 2.08 23.26 20.65
C THR A 483 1.11 22.08 20.66
N TYR A 484 1.56 20.89 21.05
CA TYR A 484 0.78 19.65 20.93
C TYR A 484 0.11 19.20 22.23
N PHE A 485 0.51 19.73 23.39
CA PHE A 485 -0.12 19.37 24.67
C PHE A 485 -0.79 20.56 25.37
N ILE A 486 -0.06 21.64 25.61
CA ILE A 486 -0.55 22.73 26.46
C ILE A 486 -1.65 23.55 25.77
N LYS A 487 -1.37 24.11 24.59
CA LYS A 487 -2.35 24.90 23.84
C LYS A 487 -3.63 24.11 23.53
N PRO A 488 -3.56 22.86 23.03
CA PRO A 488 -4.76 22.09 22.73
C PRO A 488 -5.63 21.85 23.97
N PHE A 489 -5.04 21.50 25.11
CA PHE A 489 -5.78 21.27 26.35
C PHE A 489 -6.50 22.53 26.84
N LEU A 490 -5.79 23.67 26.86
CA LEU A 490 -6.36 24.96 27.31
C LEU A 490 -7.44 25.51 26.36
N SER A 491 -7.42 25.10 25.10
CA SER A 491 -8.42 25.51 24.08
C SER A 491 -9.72 24.69 24.09
N ARG A 492 -9.91 23.79 25.06
CA ARG A 492 -11.11 22.96 25.16
C ARG A 492 -12.28 23.76 25.74
N ASN A 493 -13.42 23.70 25.05
CA ASN A 493 -14.68 24.30 25.49
C ASN A 493 -15.43 23.44 26.54
N ASP A 494 -14.87 22.29 26.93
CA ASP A 494 -15.49 21.39 27.89
C ASP A 494 -15.47 22.04 29.28
N SER A 495 -16.67 22.26 29.78
CA SER A 495 -17.04 23.10 30.90
C SER A 495 -16.54 22.62 32.27
N SER A 496 -15.28 22.90 32.60
CA SER A 496 -14.82 22.98 34.01
C SER A 496 -13.80 24.11 34.28
N GLY A 497 -13.60 25.02 33.33
CA GLY A 497 -12.67 26.14 33.50
C GLY A 497 -12.97 27.33 32.58
N LYS A 498 -14.11 27.98 32.75
CA LYS A 498 -14.24 29.36 32.23
C LYS A 498 -13.27 30.25 32.99
N GLY A 499 -12.23 30.70 32.29
CA GLY A 499 -11.32 31.73 32.72
C GLY A 499 -9.99 31.17 33.22
N ARG A 500 -8.95 31.34 32.40
CA ARG A 500 -7.61 31.73 32.87
C ARG A 500 -6.80 32.23 31.69
N SER A 501 -6.60 33.54 31.68
CA SER A 501 -5.68 34.27 30.83
C SER A 501 -4.26 33.74 30.99
N SER A 502 -3.51 33.76 29.88
CA SER A 502 -2.08 33.51 29.86
C SER A 502 -1.36 34.49 30.79
N SER A 503 -0.86 34.00 31.91
CA SER A 503 0.20 34.68 32.64
C SER A 503 1.03 33.62 33.35
N SER A 504 2.24 33.43 32.81
CA SER A 504 3.38 32.68 33.35
C SER A 504 3.09 31.24 33.81
N ILE A 505 3.24 30.27 32.90
CA ILE A 505 3.36 28.84 33.26
C ILE A 505 4.66 28.21 32.70
N TRP A 506 5.52 28.98 32.02
CA TRP A 506 6.84 28.53 31.58
C TRP A 506 7.89 29.57 31.92
#